data_AF-F2NKE5-F1
#
_entry.id   AF-F2NKE5-F1
#
_cell.length_a   1.000
_cell.length_b   1.000
_cell.length_c   1.000
_cell.angle_alpha   90.00
_cell.angle_beta   90.00
_cell.angle_gamma   90.00
#
_symmetry.space_group_name_H-M   'P 1'
#
loop_
_entity.id
_entity.type
_entity.pdbx_description
1 polymer ?
#
loop_
_entity_poly.entity_id
_entity_poly.type
_entity_poly.pdbx_seq_one_letter_code
_entity_poly.pdbx_strand_id
1 'polypeptide(L)'
;MSKGTVFWLMGLVSLLLGVVAAPPVGARVETPTRLLKAYWYTKILGGALHRETQGMVYRPGQFDAGLVLDPEDGLTVEDPGPYRGVDVLLTVNWGTGTTYTRPDYHRIVLNREARVGVIWYGTPEERPEWLSGWERGQDIVVNGTPVPTFWTQLPAGPHDLGSVESKAPRIYTILLAEADGSPSPVPPAPVGLEPPKPNATCPSWVHDQYTVQGPDGRVYRTWHPQIDPVYWCYFRHEHGSDPSRFAGYPQVQPLFNYTSPAESHAGFKVLVTEKDGVSLMITWHADTSSAQRVCLRYHTLDIALADAATGEVLAHTHQEADFGIAYIVKPGTAALQPLRPRNCPENAALDPGTVPGRRNLTPATAGAGHEAWQAVPGPALPLLGSLVLVVDNPITRCADPATCDTLIPGGPNDGTRRWFTISGSTQGLILDGTRVLEARFCTDPRGQVLRDCNAPDAVTQYVKPGVRVEIATPRNAQGVTPKFWVEDPWSAFYEFHEANEPMLRMNQNLELQIRPGTDAN
;
A
#
# COMPACT_ATOMS: atom_id res chain seq x y z
N MET A 1 -14.98 -66.25 -56.63
CA MET A 1 -13.64 -66.48 -56.04
C MET A 1 -12.86 -65.17 -56.17
N SER A 2 -13.12 -64.18 -55.33
CA SER A 2 -12.43 -63.92 -54.04
C SER A 2 -10.91 -63.78 -54.21
N LYS A 3 -10.42 -62.54 -54.33
CA LYS A 3 -9.09 -62.11 -53.88
C LYS A 3 -9.21 -60.70 -53.32
N GLY A 4 -9.08 -60.62 -51.99
CA GLY A 4 -9.12 -59.39 -51.21
C GLY A 4 -7.75 -58.73 -51.13
N THR A 5 -7.79 -57.41 -51.06
CA THR A 5 -6.68 -56.47 -50.95
C THR A 5 -6.23 -56.37 -49.48
N VAL A 6 -4.93 -56.51 -49.22
CA VAL A 6 -4.31 -56.26 -47.91
C VAL A 6 -3.49 -54.98 -48.00
N PHE A 7 -3.87 -53.97 -47.22
CA PHE A 7 -3.12 -52.73 -47.00
C PHE A 7 -2.12 -52.92 -45.85
N TRP A 8 -0.87 -52.51 -46.06
CA TRP A 8 0.14 -52.36 -45.02
C TRP A 8 0.01 -51.00 -44.34
N LEU A 9 -0.21 -50.97 -43.03
CA LEU A 9 -0.05 -49.79 -42.18
C LEU A 9 1.33 -49.84 -41.51
N MET A 10 2.19 -48.85 -41.80
CA MET A 10 3.37 -48.54 -40.99
C MET A 10 2.92 -47.79 -39.74
N GLY A 11 3.25 -48.33 -38.56
CA GLY A 11 3.00 -47.68 -37.28
C GLY A 11 4.02 -46.57 -37.00
N LEU A 12 3.53 -45.34 -36.78
CA LEU A 12 4.28 -44.30 -36.09
C LEU A 12 4.15 -44.55 -34.58
N VAL A 13 5.28 -44.74 -33.90
CA VAL A 13 5.40 -44.69 -32.45
C VAL A 13 5.55 -43.23 -32.03
N SER A 14 4.47 -42.61 -31.55
CA SER A 14 4.54 -41.33 -30.85
C SER A 14 4.99 -41.55 -29.40
N LEU A 15 6.21 -41.11 -29.09
CA LEU A 15 6.70 -40.98 -27.71
C LEU A 15 5.94 -39.81 -27.05
N LEU A 16 4.89 -40.12 -26.30
CA LEU A 16 4.24 -39.16 -25.39
C LEU A 16 5.13 -38.98 -24.15
N LEU A 17 5.99 -37.97 -24.17
CA LEU A 17 6.56 -37.41 -22.96
C LEU A 17 5.43 -36.71 -22.20
N GLY A 18 4.94 -37.38 -21.16
CA GLY A 18 3.98 -36.81 -20.22
C GLY A 18 4.57 -35.61 -19.53
N VAL A 19 4.22 -34.42 -19.99
CA VAL A 19 4.29 -33.20 -19.18
C VAL A 19 3.31 -33.42 -18.03
N VAL A 20 3.85 -33.71 -16.85
CA VAL A 20 3.07 -33.63 -15.61
C VAL A 20 2.73 -32.16 -15.46
N ALA A 21 1.51 -31.79 -15.87
CA ALA A 21 0.95 -30.51 -15.50
C ALA A 21 1.01 -30.41 -13.98
N ALA A 22 1.63 -29.34 -13.47
CA ALA A 22 1.48 -28.97 -12.08
C ALA A 22 -0.03 -28.94 -11.75
N PRO A 23 -0.45 -29.46 -10.59
CA PRO A 23 -1.86 -29.42 -10.24
C PRO A 23 -2.33 -27.97 -10.31
N PRO A 24 -3.55 -27.70 -10.84
CA PRO A 24 -4.12 -26.38 -10.74
C PRO A 24 -4.08 -25.98 -9.27
N VAL A 25 -3.58 -24.78 -8.98
CA VAL A 25 -3.68 -24.15 -7.66
C VAL A 25 -5.13 -24.35 -7.24
N GLY A 26 -5.32 -25.21 -6.23
CA GLY A 26 -6.66 -25.62 -5.81
C GLY A 26 -7.48 -24.36 -5.59
N ALA A 27 -8.71 -24.33 -6.13
CA ALA A 27 -9.67 -23.30 -5.81
C ALA A 27 -9.65 -23.14 -4.28
N ARG A 28 -9.12 -22.00 -3.79
CA ARG A 28 -9.21 -21.64 -2.38
C ARG A 28 -10.68 -21.80 -2.06
N VAL A 29 -11.01 -22.68 -1.11
CA VAL A 29 -12.26 -22.53 -0.39
C VAL A 29 -12.24 -21.07 0.06
N GLU A 30 -13.14 -20.24 -0.46
CA GLU A 30 -13.20 -18.83 -0.09
C GLU A 30 -13.46 -18.79 1.42
N THR A 31 -12.38 -18.67 2.17
CA THR A 31 -12.45 -18.49 3.61
C THR A 31 -13.22 -17.19 3.80
N PRO A 32 -14.38 -17.20 4.47
CA PRO A 32 -15.20 -16.01 4.57
C PRO A 32 -14.37 -14.91 5.22
N THR A 33 -14.23 -13.79 4.51
CA THR A 33 -13.58 -12.60 5.05
C THR A 33 -14.38 -12.05 6.23
N ARG A 34 -13.79 -11.13 7.00
CA ARG A 34 -14.57 -10.40 8.01
C ARG A 34 -15.67 -9.56 7.37
N LEU A 35 -16.69 -9.19 8.15
CA LEU A 35 -17.83 -8.41 7.63
C LEU A 35 -17.37 -7.08 7.04
N LEU A 36 -16.41 -6.42 7.70
CA LEU A 36 -15.87 -5.13 7.29
C LEU A 36 -14.67 -5.31 6.35
N LYS A 37 -14.71 -4.62 5.21
CA LYS A 37 -13.62 -4.53 4.21
C LYS A 37 -12.74 -3.31 4.46
N ALA A 38 -13.37 -2.17 4.72
CA ALA A 38 -12.72 -0.89 4.95
C ALA A 38 -13.64 0.02 5.77
N TYR A 39 -13.05 1.00 6.43
CA TYR A 39 -13.79 2.03 7.15
C TYR A 39 -12.98 3.32 7.27
N TRP A 40 -13.67 4.45 7.39
CA TRP A 40 -13.09 5.75 7.73
C TRP A 40 -14.17 6.70 8.22
N TYR A 41 -13.74 7.82 8.79
CA TYR A 41 -14.61 8.96 9.04
C TYR A 41 -14.15 10.19 8.26
N THR A 42 -15.09 11.10 8.02
CA THR A 42 -14.87 12.35 7.28
C THR A 42 -14.70 13.50 8.25
N LYS A 43 -13.58 14.24 8.17
CA LYS A 43 -13.34 15.48 8.92
C LYS A 43 -13.11 16.67 8.01
N ILE A 44 -13.38 17.87 8.53
CA ILE A 44 -13.06 19.14 7.87
C ILE A 44 -11.85 19.74 8.56
N LEU A 45 -10.72 19.79 7.85
CA LEU A 45 -9.55 20.61 8.18
C LEU A 45 -9.43 21.70 7.11
N GLY A 46 -9.06 22.92 7.48
CA GLY A 46 -8.85 23.99 6.52
C GLY A 46 -10.05 24.37 5.62
N GLY A 47 -11.23 23.75 5.72
CA GLY A 47 -12.38 23.99 4.85
C GLY A 47 -12.61 22.96 3.72
N ALA A 48 -11.92 21.82 3.75
CA ALA A 48 -12.13 20.74 2.79
C ALA A 48 -12.56 19.42 3.45
N LEU A 49 -12.59 18.28 2.74
CA LEU A 49 -12.96 16.97 3.31
C LEU A 49 -11.78 15.99 3.30
N HIS A 50 -11.48 15.41 4.46
CA HIS A 50 -10.43 14.41 4.65
C HIS A 50 -11.08 13.13 5.13
N ARG A 51 -10.55 12.02 4.65
CA ARG A 51 -10.80 10.69 5.19
C ARG A 51 -9.74 10.40 6.26
N GLU A 52 -10.15 9.79 7.35
CA GLU A 52 -9.28 9.48 8.48
C GLU A 52 -9.71 8.17 9.13
N THR A 53 -8.76 7.42 9.69
CA THR A 53 -9.07 6.26 10.56
C THR A 53 -8.36 6.33 11.89
N GLN A 54 -7.57 7.38 12.13
CA GLN A 54 -6.88 7.56 13.39
C GLN A 54 -7.85 7.42 14.57
N GLY A 55 -7.51 6.53 15.51
CA GLY A 55 -8.29 6.23 16.70
C GLY A 55 -9.40 5.18 16.52
N MET A 56 -9.83 4.90 15.28
CA MET A 56 -10.86 3.89 15.03
C MET A 56 -10.26 2.48 15.03
N VAL A 57 -10.95 1.52 15.64
CA VAL A 57 -10.47 0.13 15.73
C VAL A 57 -11.60 -0.86 15.51
N TYR A 58 -11.54 -1.63 14.41
CA TYR A 58 -12.41 -2.78 14.23
C TYR A 58 -11.88 -4.03 14.93
N ARG A 59 -12.76 -4.68 15.70
CA ARG A 59 -12.50 -5.84 16.53
C ARG A 59 -13.53 -6.94 16.23
N PRO A 60 -13.27 -7.80 15.23
CA PRO A 60 -14.22 -8.83 14.85
C PRO A 60 -14.30 -9.91 15.92
N GLY A 61 -15.52 -10.32 16.28
CA GLY A 61 -15.76 -11.36 17.26
C GLY A 61 -15.53 -10.95 18.72
N GLN A 62 -15.31 -9.67 19.03
CA GLN A 62 -14.75 -9.22 20.32
C GLN A 62 -15.68 -8.30 21.13
N PHE A 63 -16.94 -8.13 20.74
CA PHE A 63 -17.89 -7.39 21.56
C PHE A 63 -18.30 -8.23 22.79
N ASP A 64 -17.66 -7.98 23.94
CA ASP A 64 -17.89 -8.72 25.18
C ASP A 64 -17.73 -7.80 26.42
N ALA A 65 -18.19 -8.27 27.58
CA ALA A 65 -17.93 -7.65 28.88
C ALA A 65 -16.43 -7.44 29.10
N GLY A 66 -16.07 -6.27 29.63
CA GLY A 66 -14.70 -5.80 29.78
C GLY A 66 -14.13 -5.08 28.55
N LEU A 67 -14.83 -5.06 27.41
CA LEU A 67 -14.38 -4.26 26.26
C LEU A 67 -14.50 -2.77 26.57
N VAL A 68 -13.40 -2.04 26.40
CA VAL A 68 -13.39 -0.57 26.47
C VAL A 68 -13.80 -0.01 25.10
N LEU A 69 -14.97 0.62 25.04
CA LEU A 69 -15.54 1.24 23.85
C LEU A 69 -14.90 2.59 23.51
N ASP A 70 -14.50 3.32 24.54
CA ASP A 70 -13.81 4.60 24.40
C ASP A 70 -12.68 4.70 25.43
N PRO A 71 -11.40 4.72 25.00
CA PRO A 71 -10.28 4.82 25.92
C PRO A 71 -10.12 6.21 26.55
N GLU A 72 -10.68 7.27 25.98
CA GLU A 72 -10.60 8.62 26.55
C GLU A 72 -11.48 8.75 27.79
N ASP A 73 -12.65 8.13 27.75
CA ASP A 73 -13.65 8.20 28.83
C ASP A 73 -13.78 6.91 29.65
N GLY A 74 -13.03 5.87 29.29
CA GLY A 74 -13.04 4.58 30.00
C GLY A 74 -14.40 3.88 29.97
N LEU A 75 -15.17 4.05 28.88
CA LEU A 75 -16.48 3.40 28.73
C LEU A 75 -16.29 1.90 28.55
N THR A 76 -16.69 1.11 29.54
CA THR A 76 -16.49 -0.35 29.55
C THR A 76 -17.83 -1.05 29.46
N VAL A 77 -17.93 -2.03 28.56
CA VAL A 77 -19.09 -2.93 28.49
C VAL A 77 -19.12 -3.79 29.74
N GLU A 78 -20.20 -3.74 30.49
CA GLU A 78 -20.45 -4.65 31.63
C GLU A 78 -21.35 -5.81 31.21
N ASP A 79 -22.37 -5.52 30.40
CA ASP A 79 -23.25 -6.54 29.83
C ASP A 79 -23.45 -6.27 28.32
N PRO A 80 -22.91 -7.12 27.43
CA PRO A 80 -23.12 -6.99 25.99
C PRO A 80 -24.53 -7.40 25.53
N GLY A 81 -25.38 -7.89 26.44
CA GLY A 81 -26.73 -8.37 26.13
C GLY A 81 -26.70 -9.51 25.09
N PRO A 82 -27.61 -9.53 24.11
CA PRO A 82 -27.67 -10.57 23.09
C PRO A 82 -26.56 -10.45 22.04
N TYR A 83 -25.75 -9.38 22.07
CA TYR A 83 -24.76 -9.09 21.03
C TYR A 83 -23.37 -9.62 21.36
N ARG A 84 -23.22 -10.43 22.42
CA ARG A 84 -21.94 -11.03 22.79
C ARG A 84 -21.29 -11.72 21.58
N GLY A 85 -20.03 -11.37 21.33
CA GLY A 85 -19.22 -11.94 20.27
C GLY A 85 -19.50 -11.36 18.88
N VAL A 86 -20.39 -10.38 18.69
CA VAL A 86 -20.49 -9.69 17.40
C VAL A 86 -19.24 -8.87 17.14
N ASP A 87 -19.06 -8.43 15.90
CA ASP A 87 -17.98 -7.55 15.55
C ASP A 87 -18.29 -6.12 16.02
N VAL A 88 -17.26 -5.37 16.38
CA VAL A 88 -17.41 -3.97 16.82
C VAL A 88 -16.37 -3.08 16.16
N LEU A 89 -16.81 -1.95 15.61
CA LEU A 89 -15.96 -0.87 15.15
C LEU A 89 -16.02 0.26 16.18
N LEU A 90 -14.93 0.37 16.94
CA LEU A 90 -14.70 1.46 17.89
C LEU A 90 -14.50 2.74 17.09
N THR A 91 -15.35 3.72 17.38
CA THR A 91 -15.34 5.04 16.78
C THR A 91 -14.66 6.03 17.70
N VAL A 92 -14.42 7.24 17.19
CA VAL A 92 -13.54 8.21 17.82
C VAL A 92 -14.33 9.41 18.28
N ASN A 93 -14.19 9.77 19.55
CA ASN A 93 -14.91 10.88 20.15
C ASN A 93 -14.08 12.18 20.19
N TRP A 94 -13.42 12.54 19.08
CA TRP A 94 -12.59 13.75 19.07
C TRP A 94 -13.48 14.98 18.91
N GLY A 95 -13.40 15.90 19.87
CA GLY A 95 -14.21 17.12 19.98
C GLY A 95 -14.09 18.15 18.84
N THR A 96 -13.80 17.74 17.61
CA THR A 96 -13.83 18.62 16.43
C THR A 96 -15.28 18.85 16.00
N GLY A 97 -15.90 19.84 16.66
CA GLY A 97 -17.25 20.38 16.46
C GLY A 97 -17.72 20.67 15.03
N THR A 98 -16.86 20.59 14.03
CA THR A 98 -17.12 21.08 12.66
C THR A 98 -17.76 20.06 11.73
N THR A 99 -17.85 18.78 12.11
CA THR A 99 -18.35 17.70 11.23
C THR A 99 -19.57 16.96 11.75
N TYR A 100 -20.10 17.38 12.90
CA TYR A 100 -21.22 16.73 13.56
C TYR A 100 -22.57 16.90 12.86
N THR A 101 -22.66 17.46 11.65
CA THR A 101 -23.93 17.55 10.89
C THR A 101 -23.88 16.86 9.53
N ARG A 102 -22.79 16.15 9.21
CA ARG A 102 -22.63 15.48 7.92
C ARG A 102 -23.45 14.18 7.85
N PRO A 103 -24.08 13.88 6.69
CA PRO A 103 -24.73 12.59 6.44
C PRO A 103 -23.74 11.47 6.08
N ASP A 104 -22.51 11.82 5.67
CA ASP A 104 -21.42 10.92 5.28
C ASP A 104 -20.26 10.97 6.28
N TYR A 105 -20.61 10.99 7.57
CA TYR A 105 -19.63 11.15 8.64
C TYR A 105 -18.76 9.91 8.81
N HIS A 106 -19.36 8.72 8.87
CA HIS A 106 -18.62 7.46 8.77
C HIS A 106 -18.95 6.77 7.45
N ARG A 107 -17.93 6.17 6.85
CA ARG A 107 -18.12 5.20 5.78
C ARG A 107 -17.63 3.84 6.22
N ILE A 108 -18.46 2.83 5.99
CA ILE A 108 -18.11 1.42 6.11
C ILE A 108 -18.26 0.75 4.75
N VAL A 109 -17.40 -0.21 4.45
CA VAL A 109 -17.52 -1.05 3.25
C VAL A 109 -17.67 -2.48 3.69
N LEU A 110 -18.80 -3.09 3.37
CA LEU A 110 -19.13 -4.45 3.78
C LEU A 110 -18.73 -5.46 2.70
N ASN A 111 -18.13 -6.58 3.11
CA ASN A 111 -17.79 -7.69 2.19
C ASN A 111 -19.04 -8.49 1.77
N ARG A 112 -20.09 -8.48 2.59
CA ARG A 112 -21.36 -9.18 2.36
C ARG A 112 -22.50 -8.46 3.07
N GLU A 113 -23.72 -8.91 2.84
CA GLU A 113 -24.89 -8.44 3.61
C GLU A 113 -24.65 -8.65 5.11
N ALA A 114 -25.00 -7.64 5.91
CA ALA A 114 -24.78 -7.65 7.35
C ALA A 114 -25.92 -6.94 8.09
N ARG A 115 -26.14 -7.33 9.34
CA ARG A 115 -26.95 -6.54 10.27
C ARG A 115 -26.02 -5.52 10.94
N VAL A 116 -26.25 -4.24 10.68
CA VAL A 116 -25.42 -3.15 11.19
C VAL A 116 -26.16 -2.44 12.31
N GLY A 117 -25.48 -2.32 13.45
CA GLY A 117 -25.99 -1.72 14.66
C GLY A 117 -25.20 -0.49 15.06
N VAL A 118 -25.84 0.40 15.82
CA VAL A 118 -25.16 1.48 16.54
C VAL A 118 -25.51 1.45 18.02
N ILE A 119 -24.50 1.61 18.87
CA ILE A 119 -24.67 1.91 20.29
C ILE A 119 -24.85 3.41 20.41
N TRP A 120 -26.04 3.83 20.86
CA TRP A 120 -26.39 5.24 20.95
C TRP A 120 -26.23 5.76 22.38
N TYR A 121 -25.49 6.85 22.52
CA TYR A 121 -25.14 7.43 23.82
C TYR A 121 -25.95 8.67 24.19
N GLY A 122 -26.74 9.23 23.26
CA GLY A 122 -27.62 10.37 23.52
C GLY A 122 -28.98 9.95 24.10
N THR A 123 -29.79 10.93 24.49
CA THR A 123 -31.18 10.67 24.89
C THR A 123 -32.04 10.29 23.67
N PRO A 124 -33.26 9.77 23.87
CA PRO A 124 -34.20 9.50 22.78
C PRO A 124 -34.53 10.74 21.92
N GLU A 125 -34.60 11.92 22.54
CA GLU A 125 -34.89 13.21 21.88
C GLU A 125 -33.70 13.70 21.04
N GLU A 126 -32.49 13.29 21.41
CA GLU A 126 -31.24 13.63 20.73
C GLU A 126 -30.96 12.73 19.51
N ARG A 127 -31.85 11.80 19.17
CA ARG A 127 -31.62 10.88 18.06
C ARG A 127 -31.50 11.62 16.71
N PRO A 128 -30.44 11.37 15.91
CA PRO A 128 -30.27 11.98 14.60
C PRO A 128 -31.29 11.44 13.59
N GLU A 129 -31.59 12.23 12.56
CA GLU A 129 -32.65 11.92 11.59
C GLU A 129 -32.34 10.66 10.78
N TRP A 130 -31.07 10.42 10.44
CA TRP A 130 -30.68 9.23 9.66
C TRP A 130 -30.86 7.91 10.42
N LEU A 131 -31.01 7.94 11.75
CA LEU A 131 -31.40 6.78 12.57
C LEU A 131 -32.92 6.59 12.65
N SER A 132 -33.71 7.51 12.08
CA SER A 132 -35.15 7.32 11.97
C SER A 132 -35.44 6.18 10.98
N GLY A 133 -36.06 5.11 11.48
CA GLY A 133 -36.33 3.89 10.71
C GLY A 133 -35.42 2.70 11.05
N TRP A 134 -34.36 2.91 11.83
CA TRP A 134 -33.59 1.80 12.38
C TRP A 134 -34.38 1.13 13.53
N GLU A 135 -34.33 -0.20 13.57
CA GLU A 135 -35.00 -1.02 14.58
C GLU A 135 -34.32 -0.84 15.94
N ARG A 136 -35.07 -0.47 16.99
CA ARG A 136 -34.52 -0.43 18.35
C ARG A 136 -34.26 -1.86 18.83
N GLY A 137 -33.01 -2.17 19.13
CA GLY A 137 -32.60 -3.43 19.73
C GLY A 137 -32.75 -3.45 21.26
N GLN A 138 -32.24 -4.52 21.87
CA GLN A 138 -32.03 -4.60 23.31
C GLN A 138 -30.91 -3.65 23.76
N ASP A 139 -31.01 -3.20 25.01
CA ASP A 139 -30.01 -2.35 25.62
C ASP A 139 -28.81 -3.19 26.06
N ILE A 140 -27.63 -2.59 26.05
CA ILE A 140 -26.42 -3.12 26.68
C ILE A 140 -26.14 -2.30 27.95
N VAL A 141 -25.29 -2.80 28.84
CA VAL A 141 -24.86 -2.04 30.03
C VAL A 141 -23.41 -1.58 29.85
N VAL A 142 -23.20 -0.27 29.95
CA VAL A 142 -21.88 0.37 29.89
C VAL A 142 -21.68 1.20 31.15
N ASN A 143 -20.65 0.88 31.94
CA ASN A 143 -20.39 1.53 33.24
C ASN A 143 -21.65 1.68 34.12
N GLY A 144 -22.42 0.60 34.29
CA GLY A 144 -23.66 0.56 35.05
C GLY A 144 -24.88 1.24 34.40
N THR A 145 -24.73 1.84 33.21
CA THR A 145 -25.80 2.56 32.51
C THR A 145 -26.33 1.76 31.33
N PRO A 146 -27.64 1.46 31.28
CA PRO A 146 -28.26 0.89 30.10
C PRO A 146 -28.18 1.88 28.93
N VAL A 147 -27.65 1.44 27.79
CA VAL A 147 -27.58 2.25 26.56
C VAL A 147 -28.27 1.52 25.40
N PRO A 148 -29.12 2.21 24.62
CA PRO A 148 -29.88 1.57 23.56
C PRO A 148 -29.01 1.25 22.34
N THR A 149 -29.44 0.24 21.59
CA THR A 149 -28.89 -0.07 20.27
C THR A 149 -29.95 0.13 19.18
N PHE A 150 -29.51 0.50 17.98
CA PHE A 150 -30.36 0.62 16.80
C PHE A 150 -29.77 -0.17 15.65
N TRP A 151 -30.58 -0.90 14.90
CA TRP A 151 -30.13 -1.85 13.89
C TRP A 151 -30.83 -1.67 12.54
N THR A 152 -30.12 -2.01 11.47
CA THR A 152 -30.68 -2.12 10.12
C THR A 152 -29.96 -3.21 9.33
N GLN A 153 -30.58 -3.66 8.23
CA GLN A 153 -29.95 -4.59 7.29
C GLN A 153 -29.28 -3.78 6.18
N LEU A 154 -28.00 -4.04 5.92
CA LEU A 154 -27.28 -3.39 4.82
C LEU A 154 -26.70 -4.46 3.86
N PRO A 155 -26.84 -4.28 2.53
CA PRO A 155 -26.22 -5.18 1.55
C PRO A 155 -24.69 -5.04 1.54
N ALA A 156 -24.00 -5.90 0.79
CA ALA A 156 -22.57 -5.74 0.53
C ALA A 156 -22.26 -4.38 -0.15
N GLY A 157 -21.05 -3.85 0.05
CA GLY A 157 -20.59 -2.61 -0.56
C GLY A 157 -20.51 -1.41 0.41
N PRO A 158 -20.31 -0.20 -0.13
CA PRO A 158 -20.09 1.01 0.66
C PRO A 158 -21.40 1.58 1.22
N HIS A 159 -21.36 2.00 2.49
CA HIS A 159 -22.47 2.65 3.20
C HIS A 159 -21.97 3.86 3.98
N ASP A 160 -22.75 4.94 3.92
CA ASP A 160 -22.53 6.16 4.69
C ASP A 160 -23.45 6.19 5.90
N LEU A 161 -22.88 6.48 7.06
CA LEU A 161 -23.60 6.73 8.30
C LEU A 161 -23.44 8.20 8.68
N GLY A 162 -24.55 8.82 9.07
CA GLY A 162 -24.57 10.22 9.47
C GLY A 162 -23.85 10.45 10.79
N SER A 163 -23.57 11.71 11.07
CA SER A 163 -23.02 12.18 12.35
C SER A 163 -24.10 12.24 13.44
N VAL A 164 -23.73 12.74 14.63
CA VAL A 164 -24.67 12.91 15.77
C VAL A 164 -25.55 14.16 15.67
N GLU A 165 -25.48 14.93 14.58
CA GLU A 165 -26.24 16.17 14.31
C GLU A 165 -26.09 17.26 15.39
N SER A 166 -24.95 17.27 16.09
CA SER A 166 -24.71 18.07 17.31
C SER A 166 -25.73 17.82 18.42
N LYS A 167 -26.47 16.70 18.36
CA LYS A 167 -27.52 16.34 19.31
C LYS A 167 -27.00 15.50 20.47
N ALA A 168 -25.94 14.73 20.29
CA ALA A 168 -25.35 13.93 21.35
C ALA A 168 -23.92 14.38 21.66
N PRO A 169 -23.48 14.26 22.93
CA PRO A 169 -22.12 14.61 23.34
C PRO A 169 -21.06 13.62 22.83
N ARG A 170 -21.48 12.47 22.27
CA ARG A 170 -20.58 11.39 21.86
C ARG A 170 -21.01 10.73 20.56
N ILE A 171 -20.02 10.41 19.74
CA ILE A 171 -20.17 9.59 18.54
C ILE A 171 -20.57 8.15 18.91
N TYR A 172 -21.56 7.60 18.21
CA TYR A 172 -22.01 6.22 18.40
C TYR A 172 -20.91 5.20 18.06
N THR A 173 -20.93 4.04 18.70
CA THR A 173 -20.08 2.88 18.33
C THR A 173 -20.84 1.99 17.34
N ILE A 174 -20.16 1.40 16.35
CA ILE A 174 -20.81 0.57 15.32
C ILE A 174 -20.64 -0.92 15.68
N LEU A 175 -21.72 -1.67 15.62
CA LEU A 175 -21.75 -3.13 15.76
C LEU A 175 -22.03 -3.76 14.40
N LEU A 176 -21.41 -4.90 14.11
CA LEU A 176 -21.67 -5.67 12.90
C LEU A 176 -21.90 -7.13 13.24
N ALA A 177 -23.02 -7.67 12.76
CA ALA A 177 -23.38 -9.08 12.84
C ALA A 177 -23.69 -9.61 11.44
N GLU A 178 -23.67 -10.93 11.28
CA GLU A 178 -24.18 -11.57 10.07
C GLU A 178 -25.66 -11.19 9.85
N ALA A 179 -26.15 -11.41 8.63
CA ALA A 179 -27.49 -11.03 8.22
C ALA A 179 -28.61 -11.58 9.13
N ASP A 180 -28.38 -12.72 9.77
CA ASP A 180 -29.29 -13.37 10.73
C ASP A 180 -29.12 -12.90 12.19
N GLY A 181 -28.22 -11.95 12.42
CA GLY A 181 -27.87 -11.41 13.74
C GLY A 181 -26.82 -12.22 14.51
N SER A 182 -26.28 -13.31 13.95
CA SER A 182 -25.21 -14.07 14.60
C SER A 182 -23.82 -13.39 14.49
N PRO A 183 -22.86 -13.74 15.37
CA PRO A 183 -21.47 -13.34 15.24
C PRO A 183 -20.83 -13.73 13.90
N SER A 184 -19.88 -12.92 13.41
CA SER A 184 -19.10 -13.31 12.24
C SER A 184 -18.30 -14.59 12.52
N PRO A 185 -18.29 -15.58 11.60
CA PRO A 185 -17.61 -16.84 11.83
C PRO A 185 -16.09 -16.62 11.94
N VAL A 186 -15.44 -17.40 12.80
CA VAL A 186 -13.98 -17.40 12.89
C VAL A 186 -13.40 -18.14 11.69
N PRO A 187 -12.54 -17.51 10.87
CA PRO A 187 -11.88 -18.17 9.76
C PRO A 187 -11.06 -19.38 10.23
N PRO A 188 -11.20 -20.57 9.62
CA PRO A 188 -10.39 -21.72 9.97
C PRO A 188 -8.90 -21.50 9.62
N ALA A 189 -8.02 -22.04 10.45
CA ALA A 189 -6.61 -22.19 10.16
C ALA A 189 -6.31 -23.60 9.62
N PRO A 190 -5.31 -23.78 8.75
CA PRO A 190 -4.88 -25.11 8.32
C PRO A 190 -4.46 -25.99 9.51
N VAL A 191 -4.72 -27.29 9.41
CA VAL A 191 -4.40 -28.26 10.46
C VAL A 191 -2.91 -28.21 10.81
N GLY A 192 -2.59 -28.09 12.10
CA GLY A 192 -1.22 -28.07 12.61
C GLY A 192 -0.55 -26.69 12.59
N LEU A 193 -1.20 -25.65 12.07
CA LEU A 193 -0.70 -24.28 12.12
C LEU A 193 -1.35 -23.49 13.26
N GLU A 194 -0.62 -22.51 13.81
CA GLU A 194 -1.16 -21.61 14.83
C GLU A 194 -2.37 -20.83 14.28
N PRO A 195 -3.54 -20.86 14.96
CA PRO A 195 -4.69 -20.07 14.57
C PRO A 195 -4.41 -18.55 14.68
N PRO A 196 -4.61 -17.77 13.61
CA PRO A 196 -4.46 -16.33 13.65
C PRO A 196 -5.52 -15.71 14.58
N LYS A 197 -5.12 -14.68 15.32
CA LYS A 197 -6.00 -13.95 16.24
C LYS A 197 -6.27 -12.54 15.73
N PRO A 198 -7.53 -12.09 15.64
CA PRO A 198 -7.84 -10.71 15.28
C PRO A 198 -7.16 -9.72 16.21
N ASN A 199 -6.70 -8.60 15.66
CA ASN A 199 -5.99 -7.54 16.40
C ASN A 199 -4.65 -7.95 17.04
N ALA A 200 -4.17 -9.17 16.78
CA ALA A 200 -2.84 -9.64 17.15
C ALA A 200 -1.88 -9.58 15.95
N THR A 201 -0.60 -9.90 16.19
CA THR A 201 0.35 -10.11 15.09
C THR A 201 -0.03 -11.35 14.29
N CYS A 202 0.05 -11.29 12.97
CA CYS A 202 -0.17 -12.46 12.13
C CYS A 202 0.91 -13.54 12.34
N PRO A 203 0.54 -14.83 12.38
CA PRO A 203 1.50 -15.91 12.25
C PRO A 203 2.29 -15.82 10.93
N SER A 204 3.53 -16.29 10.91
CA SER A 204 4.40 -16.20 9.72
C SER A 204 3.80 -16.89 8.50
N TRP A 205 3.10 -18.02 8.69
CA TRP A 205 2.51 -18.76 7.58
C TRP A 205 1.43 -17.97 6.84
N VAL A 206 0.76 -17.01 7.50
CA VAL A 206 -0.21 -16.11 6.85
C VAL A 206 0.54 -15.14 5.94
N HIS A 207 1.67 -14.61 6.42
CA HIS A 207 2.55 -13.72 5.66
C HIS A 207 3.16 -14.42 4.44
N ASP A 208 3.59 -15.67 4.61
CA ASP A 208 4.18 -16.50 3.56
C ASP A 208 3.20 -16.87 2.43
N GLN A 209 1.90 -16.60 2.59
CA GLN A 209 0.91 -16.80 1.51
C GLN A 209 0.96 -15.72 0.43
N TYR A 210 1.53 -14.56 0.73
CA TYR A 210 1.59 -13.42 -0.18
C TYR A 210 2.77 -13.58 -1.12
N THR A 211 2.52 -14.35 -2.18
CA THR A 211 3.50 -14.64 -3.22
C THR A 211 2.92 -14.54 -4.62
N VAL A 212 3.79 -14.36 -5.60
CA VAL A 212 3.46 -14.29 -7.02
C VAL A 212 4.53 -15.00 -7.84
N GLN A 213 4.14 -15.60 -8.96
CA GLN A 213 5.10 -16.15 -9.92
C GLN A 213 5.68 -15.04 -10.81
N GLY A 214 7.00 -14.91 -10.83
CA GLY A 214 7.73 -13.99 -11.70
C GLY A 214 7.80 -14.49 -13.15
N PRO A 215 8.29 -13.65 -14.09
CA PRO A 215 8.40 -14.00 -15.51
C PRO A 215 9.42 -15.11 -15.79
N ASP A 216 10.33 -15.38 -14.84
CA ASP A 216 11.29 -16.50 -14.88
C ASP A 216 10.70 -17.82 -14.34
N GLY A 217 9.42 -17.83 -13.98
CA GLY A 217 8.70 -18.97 -13.44
C GLY A 217 8.96 -19.24 -11.96
N ARG A 218 9.78 -18.44 -11.26
CA ARG A 218 10.03 -18.58 -9.83
C ARG A 218 8.96 -17.88 -9.00
N VAL A 219 8.84 -18.26 -7.74
CA VAL A 219 7.90 -17.65 -6.80
C VAL A 219 8.62 -16.59 -5.97
N TYR A 220 8.04 -15.40 -5.93
CA TYR A 220 8.54 -14.24 -5.19
C TYR A 220 7.54 -13.83 -4.13
N ARG A 221 8.04 -13.19 -3.07
CA ARG A 221 7.16 -12.47 -2.14
C ARG A 221 6.52 -11.30 -2.89
N THR A 222 5.35 -10.88 -2.43
CA THR A 222 4.63 -9.76 -3.04
C THR A 222 3.95 -8.90 -1.98
N TRP A 223 3.22 -7.89 -2.45
CA TRP A 223 2.46 -6.98 -1.61
C TRP A 223 1.41 -7.71 -0.78
N HIS A 224 1.22 -7.25 0.45
CA HIS A 224 0.09 -7.60 1.29
C HIS A 224 -0.49 -6.34 1.94
N PRO A 225 -1.79 -6.33 2.29
CA PRO A 225 -2.36 -5.24 3.07
C PRO A 225 -1.71 -5.20 4.46
N GLN A 226 -1.83 -4.09 5.19
CA GLN A 226 -1.28 -4.00 6.55
C GLN A 226 -1.94 -4.97 7.55
N ILE A 227 -3.21 -5.27 7.30
CA ILE A 227 -4.06 -6.13 8.09
C ILE A 227 -4.61 -7.21 7.15
N ASP A 228 -4.50 -8.47 7.57
CA ASP A 228 -4.99 -9.58 6.77
C ASP A 228 -6.53 -9.51 6.65
N PRO A 229 -7.10 -9.52 5.44
CA PRO A 229 -8.54 -9.31 5.23
C PRO A 229 -9.40 -10.50 5.67
N VAL A 230 -8.80 -11.68 5.84
CA VAL A 230 -9.48 -12.89 6.29
C VAL A 230 -9.45 -12.93 7.82
N TYR A 231 -8.26 -12.95 8.40
CA TYR A 231 -8.05 -13.20 9.81
C TYR A 231 -8.10 -11.95 10.69
N TRP A 232 -7.93 -10.77 10.09
CA TRP A 232 -7.84 -9.48 10.78
C TRP A 232 -6.69 -9.37 11.79
N CYS A 233 -5.62 -10.12 11.54
CA CYS A 233 -4.34 -9.98 12.23
C CYS A 233 -3.47 -8.92 11.51
N TYR A 234 -2.43 -8.44 12.18
CA TYR A 234 -1.58 -7.34 11.72
C TYR A 234 -0.21 -7.87 11.33
N PHE A 235 0.28 -7.53 10.14
CA PHE A 235 1.64 -7.91 9.70
C PHE A 235 2.74 -7.06 10.35
N ARG A 236 2.37 -5.99 11.06
CA ARG A 236 3.29 -5.07 11.76
C ARG A 236 4.27 -4.32 10.84
N HIS A 237 4.01 -4.34 9.55
CA HIS A 237 4.60 -3.49 8.54
C HIS A 237 3.58 -3.30 7.40
N GLU A 238 3.81 -2.31 6.54
CA GLU A 238 2.97 -2.04 5.37
C GLU A 238 3.82 -1.97 4.10
N HIS A 239 3.17 -1.92 2.95
CA HIS A 239 3.82 -1.90 1.64
C HIS A 239 3.30 -0.77 0.74
N GLY A 240 2.68 0.27 1.29
CA GLY A 240 2.03 1.31 0.48
C GLY A 240 0.81 0.78 -0.28
N SER A 241 0.61 1.30 -1.50
CA SER A 241 -0.63 1.14 -2.27
C SER A 241 -1.00 -0.30 -2.57
N ASP A 242 -2.30 -0.60 -2.54
CA ASP A 242 -2.84 -1.83 -3.11
C ASP A 242 -2.59 -1.87 -4.63
N PRO A 243 -1.77 -2.82 -5.13
CA PRO A 243 -1.42 -2.91 -6.55
C PRO A 243 -2.62 -3.22 -7.44
N SER A 244 -3.75 -3.72 -6.90
CA SER A 244 -4.96 -3.96 -7.68
C SER A 244 -5.60 -2.68 -8.22
N ARG A 245 -5.17 -1.51 -7.71
CA ARG A 245 -5.56 -0.20 -8.23
C ARG A 245 -4.83 0.20 -9.51
N PHE A 246 -3.74 -0.49 -9.85
CA PHE A 246 -3.01 -0.23 -11.08
C PHE A 246 -3.81 -0.79 -12.26
N ALA A 247 -4.02 0.01 -13.31
CA ALA A 247 -4.89 -0.38 -14.42
C ALA A 247 -4.39 -1.64 -15.17
N GLY A 248 -3.08 -1.89 -15.18
CA GLY A 248 -2.47 -3.09 -15.75
C GLY A 248 -2.44 -4.30 -14.80
N TYR A 249 -3.25 -4.31 -13.75
CA TYR A 249 -3.42 -5.46 -12.86
C TYR A 249 -4.47 -6.43 -13.43
N PRO A 250 -4.30 -7.77 -13.33
CA PRO A 250 -3.25 -8.51 -12.61
C PRO A 250 -1.99 -8.81 -13.44
N GLN A 251 -1.85 -8.27 -14.65
CA GLN A 251 -0.70 -8.57 -15.53
C GLN A 251 0.63 -8.09 -14.94
N VAL A 252 0.58 -7.02 -14.14
CA VAL A 252 1.73 -6.45 -13.46
C VAL A 252 1.50 -6.57 -11.97
N GLN A 253 2.34 -7.40 -11.33
CA GLN A 253 2.36 -7.57 -9.89
C GLN A 253 3.74 -7.20 -9.36
N PRO A 254 3.83 -6.60 -8.16
CA PRO A 254 5.11 -6.26 -7.57
C PRO A 254 5.86 -7.54 -7.21
N LEU A 255 7.07 -7.69 -7.75
CA LEU A 255 7.93 -8.86 -7.54
C LEU A 255 9.00 -8.51 -6.51
N PHE A 256 8.69 -8.66 -5.22
CA PHE A 256 9.66 -8.33 -4.18
C PHE A 256 10.84 -9.30 -4.25
N ASN A 257 12.05 -8.76 -4.14
CA ASN A 257 13.32 -9.47 -4.26
C ASN A 257 13.63 -10.07 -5.65
N TYR A 258 12.93 -9.66 -6.70
CA TYR A 258 13.19 -10.17 -8.06
C TYR A 258 14.58 -9.79 -8.59
N THR A 259 14.94 -8.52 -8.48
CA THR A 259 16.25 -8.00 -8.89
C THR A 259 17.28 -8.06 -7.75
N SER A 260 16.82 -7.99 -6.50
CA SER A 260 17.68 -7.98 -5.31
C SER A 260 17.26 -9.00 -4.23
N PRO A 261 17.90 -10.19 -4.15
CA PRO A 261 17.52 -11.21 -3.16
C PRO A 261 17.91 -10.87 -1.72
N ALA A 262 18.75 -9.85 -1.50
CA ALA A 262 19.29 -9.50 -0.18
C ALA A 262 18.44 -8.47 0.60
N GLU A 263 17.45 -7.88 -0.05
CA GLU A 263 16.60 -6.83 0.52
C GLU A 263 15.56 -7.38 1.51
N SER A 264 15.27 -6.62 2.56
CA SER A 264 14.31 -7.02 3.57
C SER A 264 12.88 -6.82 3.04
N HIS A 265 12.01 -7.81 3.29
CA HIS A 265 10.63 -7.76 2.78
C HIS A 265 9.91 -6.47 3.23
N ALA A 266 10.03 -6.10 4.50
CA ALA A 266 9.36 -4.92 5.05
C ALA A 266 9.83 -3.58 4.44
N GLY A 267 10.96 -3.56 3.71
CA GLY A 267 11.45 -2.38 3.02
C GLY A 267 10.76 -2.09 1.69
N PHE A 268 10.12 -3.07 1.05
CA PHE A 268 9.43 -2.88 -0.22
C PHE A 268 8.17 -2.03 -0.05
N LYS A 269 8.02 -1.00 -0.87
CA LYS A 269 6.83 -0.15 -0.95
C LYS A 269 6.34 -0.04 -2.37
N VAL A 270 5.03 0.02 -2.51
CA VAL A 270 4.30 0.15 -3.75
C VAL A 270 3.58 1.50 -3.71
N LEU A 271 3.62 2.20 -4.82
CA LEU A 271 2.94 3.47 -5.03
C LEU A 271 2.11 3.31 -6.30
N VAL A 272 0.81 3.50 -6.22
CA VAL A 272 -0.08 3.52 -7.38
C VAL A 272 -0.77 4.87 -7.46
N THR A 273 -0.73 5.47 -8.64
CA THR A 273 -1.43 6.71 -8.95
C THR A 273 -1.88 6.72 -10.41
N GLU A 274 -2.84 7.57 -10.72
CA GLU A 274 -3.35 7.76 -12.07
C GLU A 274 -3.41 9.25 -12.39
N LYS A 275 -2.94 9.62 -13.59
CA LYS A 275 -3.01 10.98 -14.09
C LYS A 275 -3.07 10.98 -15.61
N ASP A 276 -3.97 11.78 -16.17
CA ASP A 276 -4.06 12.05 -17.62
C ASP A 276 -4.12 10.77 -18.48
N GLY A 277 -4.90 9.79 -18.03
CA GLY A 277 -5.10 8.53 -18.73
C GLY A 277 -3.94 7.53 -18.58
N VAL A 278 -2.93 7.80 -17.75
CA VAL A 278 -1.86 6.86 -17.43
C VAL A 278 -1.96 6.44 -15.97
N SER A 279 -1.99 5.13 -15.75
CA SER A 279 -1.77 4.52 -14.45
C SER A 279 -0.28 4.25 -14.28
N LEU A 280 0.28 4.67 -13.15
CA LEU A 280 1.68 4.49 -12.76
C LEU A 280 1.74 3.64 -11.50
N MET A 281 2.57 2.61 -11.53
CA MET A 281 2.98 1.88 -10.34
C MET A 281 4.50 1.94 -10.16
N ILE A 282 4.95 2.33 -8.98
CA ILE A 282 6.37 2.29 -8.58
C ILE A 282 6.50 1.32 -7.43
N THR A 283 7.37 0.31 -7.58
CA THR A 283 7.83 -0.51 -6.47
C THR A 283 9.25 -0.11 -6.13
N TRP A 284 9.54 0.18 -4.88
CA TRP A 284 10.90 0.53 -4.45
C TRP A 284 11.20 -0.05 -3.09
N HIS A 285 12.47 -0.33 -2.82
CA HIS A 285 12.90 -0.79 -1.51
C HIS A 285 13.57 0.35 -0.71
N ALA A 286 12.99 0.65 0.45
CA ALA A 286 13.47 1.65 1.39
C ALA A 286 13.21 1.21 2.85
N ASP A 287 14.06 0.33 3.36
CA ASP A 287 14.02 -0.10 4.77
C ASP A 287 14.63 0.95 5.71
N THR A 288 13.78 1.65 6.48
CA THR A 288 14.23 2.65 7.47
C THR A 288 14.51 2.09 8.87
N SER A 289 14.34 0.77 9.06
CA SER A 289 14.55 0.10 10.34
C SER A 289 15.98 -0.40 10.53
N SER A 290 16.71 -0.63 9.44
CA SER A 290 18.02 -1.29 9.47
C SER A 290 19.16 -0.42 8.92
N ALA A 291 20.39 -0.80 9.25
CA ALA A 291 21.60 -0.13 8.75
C ALA A 291 21.82 -0.32 7.24
N GLN A 292 21.07 -1.24 6.60
CA GLN A 292 21.17 -1.47 5.16
C GLN A 292 20.88 -0.19 4.35
N ARG A 293 20.00 0.70 4.81
CA ARG A 293 19.79 2.00 4.12
C ARG A 293 21.01 2.90 4.05
N VAL A 294 21.94 2.72 5.00
CA VAL A 294 23.19 3.46 5.04
C VAL A 294 24.22 2.75 4.18
N CYS A 295 24.30 1.41 4.29
CA CYS A 295 25.32 0.60 3.66
C CYS A 295 25.07 0.33 2.17
N LEU A 296 23.87 -0.09 1.79
CA LEU A 296 23.59 -0.57 0.45
C LEU A 296 23.42 0.61 -0.51
N ARG A 297 24.19 0.61 -1.61
CA ARG A 297 24.10 1.61 -2.67
C ARG A 297 22.91 1.38 -3.58
N TYR A 298 22.70 0.13 -3.97
CA TYR A 298 21.69 -0.27 -4.95
C TYR A 298 20.47 -0.83 -4.24
N HIS A 299 19.29 -0.47 -4.74
CA HIS A 299 18.02 -0.95 -4.22
C HIS A 299 17.03 -1.22 -5.32
N THR A 300 16.06 -2.10 -5.07
CA THR A 300 14.99 -2.37 -6.04
C THR A 300 14.26 -1.07 -6.39
N LEU A 301 14.10 -0.83 -7.70
CA LEU A 301 13.21 0.16 -8.28
C LEU A 301 12.56 -0.45 -9.53
N ASP A 302 11.28 -0.76 -9.42
CA ASP A 302 10.46 -1.19 -10.53
C ASP A 302 9.47 -0.09 -10.89
N ILE A 303 9.27 0.11 -12.18
CA ILE A 303 8.35 1.10 -12.73
C ILE A 303 7.44 0.40 -13.73
N ALA A 304 6.14 0.52 -13.54
CA ALA A 304 5.13 0.04 -14.46
C ALA A 304 4.19 1.16 -14.88
N LEU A 305 3.82 1.15 -16.15
CA LEU A 305 2.88 2.09 -16.76
C LEU A 305 1.81 1.32 -17.50
N ALA A 306 0.56 1.76 -17.38
CA ALA A 306 -0.56 1.26 -18.15
C ALA A 306 -1.45 2.39 -18.64
N ASP A 307 -2.10 2.18 -19.77
CA ASP A 307 -3.22 3.01 -20.18
C ASP A 307 -4.37 2.79 -19.19
N ALA A 308 -4.84 3.87 -18.55
CA ALA A 308 -5.80 3.79 -17.46
C ALA A 308 -7.19 3.35 -17.91
N ALA A 309 -7.55 3.64 -19.16
CA ALA A 309 -8.87 3.32 -19.70
C ALA A 309 -8.98 1.85 -20.16
N THR A 310 -7.91 1.32 -20.73
CA THR A 310 -7.88 -0.01 -21.36
C THR A 310 -7.18 -1.07 -20.50
N GLY A 311 -6.35 -0.64 -19.54
CA GLY A 311 -5.47 -1.52 -18.78
C GLY A 311 -4.28 -2.06 -19.59
N GLU A 312 -4.04 -1.55 -20.81
CA GLU A 312 -2.90 -1.98 -21.62
C GLU A 312 -1.58 -1.60 -20.93
N VAL A 313 -0.72 -2.59 -20.65
CA VAL A 313 0.62 -2.35 -20.12
C VAL A 313 1.46 -1.66 -21.19
N LEU A 314 1.96 -0.47 -20.87
CA LEU A 314 2.85 0.33 -21.71
C LEU A 314 4.32 0.08 -21.37
N ALA A 315 4.62 -0.18 -20.10
CA ALA A 315 5.95 -0.53 -19.64
C ALA A 315 5.90 -1.30 -18.32
N HIS A 316 6.90 -2.15 -18.10
CA HIS A 316 7.20 -2.79 -16.84
C HIS A 316 8.71 -3.05 -16.79
N THR A 317 9.42 -2.21 -16.05
CA THR A 317 10.88 -2.28 -15.92
C THR A 317 11.27 -2.64 -14.50
N HIS A 318 12.29 -3.49 -14.36
CA HIS A 318 12.83 -3.95 -13.08
C HIS A 318 14.32 -3.68 -12.98
N GLN A 319 14.80 -3.19 -11.84
CA GLN A 319 16.24 -3.00 -11.60
C GLN A 319 16.59 -2.88 -10.12
N GLU A 320 17.86 -3.13 -9.80
CA GLU A 320 18.55 -2.58 -8.63
C GLU A 320 19.12 -1.20 -9.02
N ALA A 321 18.31 -0.14 -8.91
CA ALA A 321 18.71 1.20 -9.27
C ALA A 321 19.79 1.76 -8.32
N ASP A 322 20.57 2.72 -8.82
CA ASP A 322 21.60 3.37 -8.03
C ASP A 322 20.98 4.48 -7.15
N PHE A 323 20.87 4.22 -5.86
CA PHE A 323 20.51 5.22 -4.84
C PHE A 323 21.74 5.89 -4.21
N GLY A 324 22.92 5.53 -4.67
CA GLY A 324 24.19 6.18 -4.38
C GLY A 324 24.65 6.16 -2.94
N ILE A 325 25.30 7.24 -2.51
CA ILE A 325 25.89 7.39 -1.19
C ILE A 325 24.83 7.97 -0.24
N ALA A 326 24.81 7.48 1.01
CA ALA A 326 24.02 8.09 2.08
C ALA A 326 24.72 9.35 2.61
N TYR A 327 23.95 10.42 2.79
CA TYR A 327 24.40 11.70 3.30
C TYR A 327 23.59 12.09 4.52
N ILE A 328 24.16 12.98 5.32
CA ILE A 328 23.48 13.63 6.42
C ILE A 328 23.89 15.09 6.47
N VAL A 329 23.02 15.94 7.03
CA VAL A 329 23.35 17.35 7.24
C VAL A 329 24.37 17.44 8.38
N LYS A 330 25.50 18.10 8.13
CA LYS A 330 26.51 18.37 9.17
C LYS A 330 25.89 19.23 10.28
N PRO A 331 25.97 18.82 11.56
CA PRO A 331 25.45 19.59 12.68
C PRO A 331 25.93 21.06 12.64
N GLY A 332 24.99 22.00 12.80
CA GLY A 332 25.29 23.44 12.80
C GLY A 332 25.56 24.05 11.43
N THR A 333 25.34 23.33 10.33
CA THR A 333 25.54 23.85 8.96
C THR A 333 24.42 23.40 8.01
N ALA A 334 24.40 23.92 6.78
CA ALA A 334 23.58 23.40 5.68
C ALA A 334 24.33 22.41 4.77
N ALA A 335 25.60 22.09 5.10
CA ALA A 335 26.45 21.25 4.25
C ALA A 335 26.13 19.76 4.45
N LEU A 336 26.23 19.01 3.36
CA LEU A 336 25.95 17.58 3.34
C LEU A 336 27.25 16.81 3.50
N GLN A 337 27.25 15.81 4.36
CA GLN A 337 28.38 14.92 4.61
C GLN A 337 28.05 13.52 4.11
N PRO A 338 28.88 12.92 3.23
CA PRO A 338 28.74 11.51 2.90
C PRO A 338 29.05 10.66 4.13
N LEU A 339 28.19 9.70 4.42
CA LEU A 339 28.35 8.73 5.49
C LEU A 339 29.27 7.60 5.04
N ARG A 340 30.17 7.19 5.94
CA ARG A 340 31.09 6.05 5.75
C ARG A 340 31.13 5.21 7.03
N PRO A 341 30.01 4.54 7.38
CA PRO A 341 29.99 3.72 8.59
C PRO A 341 31.02 2.60 8.51
N ARG A 342 31.66 2.28 9.62
CA ARG A 342 32.71 1.24 9.71
C ARG A 342 32.18 -0.15 9.37
N ASN A 343 30.89 -0.39 9.60
CA ASN A 343 30.18 -1.61 9.25
C ASN A 343 29.70 -1.67 7.78
N CYS A 344 29.99 -0.64 6.98
CA CYS A 344 29.68 -0.60 5.55
C CYS A 344 30.98 -0.43 4.71
N PRO A 345 31.89 -1.41 4.69
CA PRO A 345 33.17 -1.29 3.97
C PRO A 345 32.99 -1.03 2.46
N GLU A 346 31.90 -1.48 1.86
CA GLU A 346 31.53 -1.21 0.47
C GLU A 346 31.36 0.28 0.18
N ASN A 347 31.02 1.07 1.19
CA ASN A 347 30.90 2.51 1.06
C ASN A 347 32.26 3.20 1.13
N ALA A 348 33.31 2.60 1.69
CA ALA A 348 34.58 3.30 1.93
C ALA A 348 35.24 3.83 0.64
N ALA A 349 35.06 3.12 -0.48
CA ALA A 349 35.71 3.44 -1.76
C ALA A 349 34.85 4.29 -2.72
N LEU A 350 33.59 4.58 -2.39
CA LEU A 350 32.70 5.33 -3.29
C LEU A 350 33.17 6.79 -3.44
N ASP A 351 33.16 7.35 -4.64
CA ASP A 351 33.47 8.77 -4.85
C ASP A 351 32.17 9.57 -5.07
N PRO A 352 31.82 10.53 -4.19
CA PRO A 352 30.68 11.43 -4.37
C PRO A 352 30.61 12.11 -5.74
N GLY A 353 31.76 12.34 -6.40
CA GLY A 353 31.81 12.98 -7.73
C GLY A 353 31.41 12.08 -8.89
N THR A 354 31.36 10.76 -8.70
CA THR A 354 31.08 9.77 -9.77
C THR A 354 29.85 8.93 -9.51
N VAL A 355 29.29 8.97 -8.30
CA VAL A 355 28.07 8.25 -7.93
C VAL A 355 26.85 9.15 -8.11
N PRO A 356 25.98 8.88 -9.09
CA PRO A 356 24.91 9.79 -9.46
C PRO A 356 23.68 9.73 -8.53
N GLY A 357 23.42 8.57 -7.92
CA GLY A 357 22.36 8.40 -6.93
C GLY A 357 22.68 9.08 -5.60
N ARG A 358 21.66 9.24 -4.74
CA ARG A 358 21.86 9.83 -3.42
C ARG A 358 20.76 9.46 -2.41
N ARG A 359 21.14 9.22 -1.15
CA ARG A 359 20.20 9.16 0.00
C ARG A 359 20.52 10.26 1.00
N ASN A 360 19.51 10.95 1.51
CA ASN A 360 19.65 11.96 2.57
C ASN A 360 18.96 11.46 3.82
N LEU A 361 19.73 11.15 4.86
CA LEU A 361 19.22 10.61 6.11
C LEU A 361 18.98 11.71 7.13
N THR A 362 18.06 11.43 8.06
CA THR A 362 17.71 12.35 9.14
C THR A 362 18.62 12.11 10.37
N PRO A 363 19.26 13.16 10.94
CA PRO A 363 20.06 13.03 12.17
C PRO A 363 19.18 12.82 13.41
N ALA A 364 19.76 12.22 14.45
CA ALA A 364 19.09 12.01 15.74
C ALA A 364 18.48 13.28 16.36
N THR A 365 19.11 14.43 16.17
CA THR A 365 18.71 15.71 16.78
C THR A 365 17.53 16.40 16.08
N ALA A 366 17.13 15.97 14.88
CA ALA A 366 16.00 16.55 14.17
C ALA A 366 14.70 15.91 14.68
N GLY A 367 13.80 16.65 15.33
CA GLY A 367 12.56 16.09 15.91
C GLY A 367 11.74 15.26 14.91
N ALA A 368 11.12 15.93 13.93
CA ALA A 368 10.56 15.31 12.73
C ALA A 368 11.54 15.48 11.56
N GLY A 369 11.57 14.53 10.64
CA GLY A 369 12.49 14.60 9.50
C GLY A 369 12.06 13.71 8.34
N HIS A 370 12.68 13.96 7.19
CA HIS A 370 12.39 13.27 5.95
C HIS A 370 13.68 12.64 5.43
N GLU A 371 13.60 11.40 4.96
CA GLU A 371 14.69 10.79 4.20
C GLU A 371 14.40 10.84 2.72
N ALA A 372 15.22 11.56 1.95
CA ALA A 372 15.06 11.68 0.50
C ALA A 372 15.99 10.71 -0.22
N TRP A 373 15.43 9.90 -1.11
CA TRP A 373 16.10 8.81 -1.82
C TRP A 373 16.02 9.05 -3.32
N GLN A 374 17.13 9.49 -3.89
CA GLN A 374 17.29 9.75 -5.32
C GLN A 374 17.84 8.50 -6.01
N ALA A 375 17.01 7.90 -6.84
CA ALA A 375 17.36 6.79 -7.72
C ALA A 375 17.79 7.29 -9.10
N VAL A 376 18.84 6.67 -9.63
CA VAL A 376 19.28 6.85 -11.02
C VAL A 376 19.16 5.50 -11.73
N PRO A 377 18.28 5.39 -12.74
CA PRO A 377 18.12 4.19 -13.54
C PRO A 377 19.39 3.78 -14.29
N GLY A 378 19.53 2.49 -14.55
CA GLY A 378 20.61 1.96 -15.37
C GLY A 378 20.47 2.37 -16.85
N PRO A 379 21.59 2.63 -17.55
CA PRO A 379 21.60 3.16 -18.92
C PRO A 379 21.07 2.20 -20.00
N ALA A 380 20.92 0.90 -19.72
CA ALA A 380 20.32 -0.04 -20.66
C ALA A 380 18.78 0.00 -20.63
N LEU A 381 18.19 0.65 -19.63
CA LEU A 381 16.76 0.89 -19.58
C LEU A 381 16.43 2.18 -20.33
N PRO A 382 15.27 2.26 -21.02
CA PRO A 382 14.80 3.47 -21.68
C PRO A 382 14.22 4.48 -20.67
N LEU A 383 14.89 4.67 -19.54
CA LEU A 383 14.53 5.59 -18.47
C LEU A 383 15.56 6.71 -18.40
N LEU A 384 15.11 7.96 -18.55
CA LEU A 384 15.96 9.15 -18.47
C LEU A 384 15.60 9.96 -17.23
N GLY A 385 16.60 10.57 -16.59
CA GLY A 385 16.42 11.41 -15.42
C GLY A 385 16.62 10.66 -14.10
N SER A 386 16.02 11.18 -13.04
CA SER A 386 16.11 10.61 -11.69
C SER A 386 14.77 10.72 -10.97
N LEU A 387 14.53 9.79 -10.05
CA LEU A 387 13.33 9.75 -9.22
C LEU A 387 13.70 10.00 -7.76
N VAL A 388 12.98 10.89 -7.06
CA VAL A 388 13.20 11.12 -5.62
C VAL A 388 11.98 10.66 -4.82
N LEU A 389 12.21 9.65 -4.00
CA LEU A 389 11.19 9.09 -3.14
C LEU A 389 11.51 9.49 -1.70
N VAL A 390 10.49 9.84 -0.91
CA VAL A 390 10.70 10.40 0.42
C VAL A 390 9.96 9.59 1.49
N VAL A 391 10.67 9.25 2.56
CA VAL A 391 10.10 8.62 3.75
C VAL A 391 10.04 9.64 4.87
N ASP A 392 8.85 9.83 5.46
CA ASP A 392 8.68 10.70 6.61
C ASP A 392 8.95 9.92 7.89
N ASN A 393 9.62 10.58 8.83
CA ASN A 393 9.88 10.07 10.18
C ASN A 393 10.39 8.62 10.16
N PRO A 394 11.62 8.38 9.67
CA PRO A 394 12.18 7.03 9.57
C PRO A 394 12.16 6.31 10.93
N ILE A 395 12.00 4.98 10.90
CA ILE A 395 11.86 4.14 12.11
C ILE A 395 13.08 4.27 13.03
N THR A 396 14.27 4.35 12.44
CA THR A 396 15.53 4.57 13.17
C THR A 396 16.28 5.78 12.63
N ARG A 397 17.29 6.25 13.36
CA ARG A 397 18.13 7.40 13.02
C ARG A 397 19.59 7.15 13.36
N CYS A 398 20.49 7.87 12.69
CA CYS A 398 21.92 7.85 13.01
C CYS A 398 22.13 8.47 14.41
N ALA A 399 22.65 7.67 15.35
CA ALA A 399 22.98 8.15 16.69
C ALA A 399 24.08 9.21 16.65
N ASP A 400 25.13 8.93 15.88
CA ASP A 400 26.21 9.86 15.57
C ASP A 400 26.08 10.31 14.11
N PRO A 401 25.81 11.60 13.85
CA PRO A 401 25.71 12.11 12.48
C PRO A 401 27.06 12.17 11.74
N ALA A 402 28.21 12.00 12.41
CA ALA A 402 29.49 11.96 11.70
C ALA A 402 29.76 10.61 11.01
N THR A 403 29.35 9.52 11.66
CA THR A 403 29.72 8.15 11.26
C THR A 403 28.51 7.29 10.88
N CYS A 404 27.39 7.45 11.60
CA CYS A 404 26.21 6.59 11.53
C CYS A 404 26.52 5.10 11.77
N ASP A 405 27.50 4.78 12.61
CA ASP A 405 27.84 3.39 12.98
C ASP A 405 26.72 2.71 13.79
N THR A 406 25.96 3.50 14.54
CA THR A 406 24.88 3.04 15.43
C THR A 406 23.58 3.71 15.06
N LEU A 407 22.52 2.91 15.01
CA LEU A 407 21.15 3.39 14.86
C LEU A 407 20.44 3.42 16.21
N ILE A 408 19.64 4.46 16.42
CA ILE A 408 18.69 4.56 17.54
C ILE A 408 17.27 4.59 17.00
N PRO A 409 16.26 4.15 17.76
CA PRO A 409 14.87 4.45 17.44
C PRO A 409 14.72 5.97 17.27
N GLY A 410 13.97 6.43 16.28
CA GLY A 410 13.48 7.82 16.33
C GLY A 410 12.43 7.97 17.45
N GLY A 411 11.82 9.14 17.64
CA GLY A 411 10.71 9.34 18.61
C GLY A 411 9.39 8.58 18.25
N PRO A 412 8.21 9.21 18.34
CA PRO A 412 6.97 8.61 17.84
C PRO A 412 7.03 8.52 16.30
N ASN A 413 7.75 7.52 15.80
CA ASN A 413 7.99 7.30 14.37
C ASN A 413 6.96 6.31 13.86
N ASP A 414 6.31 6.66 12.76
CA ASP A 414 5.45 5.73 12.04
C ASP A 414 6.18 5.15 10.82
N GLY A 415 7.13 5.87 10.18
CA GLY A 415 7.85 5.40 8.98
C GLY A 415 6.91 5.01 7.83
N THR A 416 5.61 5.22 8.00
CA THR A 416 4.49 4.78 7.16
C THR A 416 4.03 5.93 6.28
N ARG A 417 4.19 7.18 6.74
CA ARG A 417 3.95 8.36 5.92
C ARG A 417 5.08 8.48 4.91
N ARG A 418 4.69 8.50 3.64
CA ARG A 418 5.61 8.65 2.52
C ARG A 418 4.98 9.58 1.53
N TRP A 419 5.82 10.29 0.81
CA TRP A 419 5.46 11.02 -0.38
C TRP A 419 6.62 10.88 -1.35
N PHE A 420 6.35 11.10 -2.62
CA PHE A 420 7.40 11.15 -3.61
C PHE A 420 7.29 12.44 -4.39
N THR A 421 8.43 12.86 -4.89
CA THR A 421 8.55 14.00 -5.80
C THR A 421 9.40 13.55 -6.97
N ILE A 422 8.95 13.81 -8.17
CA ILE A 422 9.77 13.50 -9.33
C ILE A 422 10.67 14.70 -9.57
N SER A 423 11.69 14.84 -8.72
CA SER A 423 12.64 15.94 -8.81
C SER A 423 13.74 15.59 -9.81
N GLY A 424 13.66 16.19 -10.97
CA GLY A 424 14.77 16.36 -11.91
C GLY A 424 14.89 17.83 -12.28
N SER A 425 16.10 18.30 -12.53
CA SER A 425 16.32 19.58 -13.21
C SER A 425 15.52 19.61 -14.51
N THR A 426 14.41 20.36 -14.52
CA THR A 426 13.58 20.71 -15.69
C THR A 426 12.89 19.61 -16.50
N GLN A 427 13.14 18.29 -16.32
CA GLN A 427 12.61 17.25 -17.24
C GLN A 427 12.03 15.96 -16.62
N GLY A 428 11.92 15.83 -15.28
CA GLY A 428 11.29 14.66 -14.64
C GLY A 428 11.98 13.29 -14.89
N LEU A 429 11.21 12.21 -14.77
CA LEU A 429 11.57 10.85 -15.17
C LEU A 429 10.87 10.55 -16.50
N ILE A 430 11.62 10.23 -17.55
CA ILE A 430 11.07 9.98 -18.88
C ILE A 430 11.25 8.51 -19.22
N LEU A 431 10.17 7.83 -19.57
CA LEU A 431 10.21 6.55 -20.26
C LEU A 431 10.18 6.79 -21.77
N ASP A 432 11.21 6.36 -22.48
CA ASP A 432 11.44 6.62 -23.90
C ASP A 432 11.55 5.33 -24.72
N GLY A 433 10.41 4.71 -24.98
CA GLY A 433 10.27 3.52 -25.83
C GLY A 433 10.52 3.76 -27.32
N THR A 434 10.83 4.98 -27.75
CA THR A 434 11.18 5.27 -29.16
C THR A 434 12.50 4.62 -29.59
N ARG A 435 13.35 4.26 -28.63
CA ARG A 435 14.65 3.62 -28.85
C ARG A 435 14.62 2.10 -28.68
N VAL A 436 13.45 1.56 -28.34
CA VAL A 436 13.25 0.13 -28.08
C VAL A 436 12.78 -0.54 -29.36
N LEU A 437 13.60 -1.44 -29.90
CA LEU A 437 13.29 -2.17 -31.14
C LEU A 437 12.29 -3.32 -30.92
N GLU A 438 12.40 -3.98 -29.77
CA GLU A 438 11.55 -5.11 -29.37
C GLU A 438 10.87 -4.82 -28.04
N ALA A 439 9.58 -5.09 -27.95
CA ALA A 439 8.80 -4.75 -26.76
C ALA A 439 9.33 -5.43 -25.48
N ARG A 440 9.93 -6.61 -25.61
CA ARG A 440 10.56 -7.36 -24.52
C ARG A 440 12.05 -7.49 -24.78
N PHE A 441 12.84 -7.25 -23.75
CA PHE A 441 14.29 -7.39 -23.79
C PHE A 441 14.79 -7.75 -22.39
N CYS A 442 16.06 -8.09 -22.24
CA CYS A 442 16.64 -8.43 -20.94
C CYS A 442 17.87 -7.57 -20.62
N THR A 443 18.05 -7.30 -19.33
CA THR A 443 19.22 -6.59 -18.79
C THR A 443 19.89 -7.41 -17.70
N ASP A 444 21.04 -6.97 -17.21
CA ASP A 444 21.52 -7.41 -15.89
C ASP A 444 20.62 -6.83 -14.79
N PRO A 445 20.73 -7.30 -13.53
CA PRO A 445 19.86 -6.84 -12.45
C PRO A 445 19.93 -5.33 -12.18
N ARG A 446 21.04 -4.66 -12.53
CA ARG A 446 21.21 -3.21 -12.34
C ARG A 446 20.81 -2.37 -13.56
N GLY A 447 20.30 -2.99 -14.62
CA GLY A 447 19.93 -2.30 -15.86
C GLY A 447 21.10 -1.58 -16.54
N GLN A 448 22.35 -2.03 -16.32
CA GLN A 448 23.55 -1.39 -16.85
C GLN A 448 23.85 -1.82 -18.28
N VAL A 449 23.56 -3.08 -18.61
CA VAL A 449 23.84 -3.66 -19.92
C VAL A 449 22.69 -4.55 -20.38
N LEU A 450 22.49 -4.62 -21.69
CA LEU A 450 21.61 -5.62 -22.29
C LEU A 450 22.19 -7.02 -22.08
N ARG A 451 21.31 -8.01 -21.94
CA ARG A 451 21.66 -9.41 -21.73
C ARG A 451 20.90 -10.31 -22.70
N ASP A 452 21.53 -11.44 -23.02
CA ASP A 452 20.80 -12.59 -23.54
C ASP A 452 19.76 -13.01 -22.49
N CYS A 453 18.50 -13.17 -22.89
CA CYS A 453 17.42 -13.53 -21.96
C CYS A 453 17.56 -14.92 -21.34
N ASN A 454 18.46 -15.76 -21.85
CA ASN A 454 18.81 -17.06 -21.25
C ASN A 454 19.97 -16.97 -20.25
N ALA A 455 20.57 -15.79 -20.06
CA ALA A 455 21.63 -15.62 -19.08
C ALA A 455 21.08 -15.82 -17.66
N PRO A 456 21.86 -16.41 -16.73
CA PRO A 456 21.39 -16.73 -15.37
C PRO A 456 21.07 -15.50 -14.52
N ASP A 457 21.61 -14.32 -14.88
CA ASP A 457 21.36 -13.02 -14.27
C ASP A 457 20.42 -12.13 -15.09
N ALA A 458 19.80 -12.65 -16.15
CA ALA A 458 18.92 -11.88 -17.00
C ALA A 458 17.64 -11.46 -16.26
N VAL A 459 17.32 -10.18 -16.31
CA VAL A 459 16.07 -9.61 -15.84
C VAL A 459 15.24 -9.20 -17.04
N THR A 460 14.05 -9.79 -17.15
CA THR A 460 13.10 -9.46 -18.23
C THR A 460 12.53 -8.06 -18.04
N GLN A 461 12.53 -7.27 -19.12
CA GLN A 461 11.97 -5.93 -19.22
C GLN A 461 10.85 -5.92 -20.26
N TYR A 462 9.89 -5.01 -20.11
CA TYR A 462 8.91 -4.73 -21.14
C TYR A 462 8.71 -3.23 -21.33
N VAL A 463 8.78 -2.75 -22.57
CA VAL A 463 8.44 -1.38 -22.97
C VAL A 463 7.82 -1.41 -24.35
N LYS A 464 6.59 -0.92 -24.48
CA LYS A 464 5.88 -0.85 -25.76
C LYS A 464 6.64 0.08 -26.74
N PRO A 465 7.02 -0.40 -27.94
CA PRO A 465 7.75 0.40 -28.90
C PRO A 465 6.99 1.67 -29.28
N GLY A 466 7.72 2.78 -29.43
CA GLY A 466 7.15 4.08 -29.82
C GLY A 466 6.40 4.83 -28.72
N VAL A 467 6.24 4.24 -27.53
CA VAL A 467 5.66 4.95 -26.38
C VAL A 467 6.69 5.90 -25.78
N ARG A 468 6.28 7.14 -25.50
CA ARG A 468 7.02 8.08 -24.68
C ARG A 468 6.11 8.61 -23.58
N VAL A 469 6.52 8.43 -22.33
CA VAL A 469 5.80 8.96 -21.17
C VAL A 469 6.76 9.79 -20.36
N GLU A 470 6.44 11.07 -20.21
CA GLU A 470 7.15 11.96 -19.30
C GLU A 470 6.38 12.01 -17.98
N ILE A 471 7.03 11.55 -16.91
CA ILE A 471 6.51 11.62 -15.56
C ILE A 471 7.26 12.75 -14.88
N ALA A 472 6.63 13.93 -14.81
CA ALA A 472 7.22 15.10 -14.19
C ALA A 472 6.28 15.66 -13.13
N THR A 473 6.86 16.17 -12.04
CA THR A 473 6.15 17.07 -11.12
C THR A 473 6.59 18.50 -11.44
N PRO A 474 5.94 19.21 -12.39
CA PRO A 474 6.22 20.61 -12.61
C PRO A 474 6.02 21.39 -11.31
N ARG A 475 6.88 22.38 -11.11
CA ARG A 475 6.72 23.32 -10.00
C ARG A 475 5.45 24.14 -10.27
N ASN A 476 4.65 24.38 -9.25
CA ASN A 476 3.58 25.37 -9.38
C ASN A 476 4.16 26.77 -9.64
N ALA A 477 3.30 27.75 -9.93
CA ALA A 477 3.72 29.13 -10.22
C ALA A 477 4.54 29.78 -9.07
N GLN A 478 4.48 29.20 -7.88
CA GLN A 478 5.19 29.61 -6.67
C GLN A 478 6.51 28.84 -6.46
N GLY A 479 6.92 27.99 -7.40
CA GLY A 479 8.18 27.24 -7.33
C GLY A 479 8.15 26.00 -6.42
N VAL A 480 6.97 25.58 -5.95
CA VAL A 480 6.80 24.49 -4.99
C VAL A 480 6.51 23.18 -5.71
N THR A 481 7.13 22.09 -5.26
CA THR A 481 7.00 20.75 -5.86
C THR A 481 5.78 20.01 -5.30
N PRO A 482 4.81 19.58 -6.15
CA PRO A 482 3.67 18.76 -5.75
C PRO A 482 4.09 17.50 -4.98
N LYS A 483 3.21 17.03 -4.10
CA LYS A 483 3.44 15.82 -3.29
C LYS A 483 2.30 14.84 -3.49
N PHE A 484 2.66 13.56 -3.51
CA PHE A 484 1.68 12.48 -3.49
C PHE A 484 1.50 12.00 -2.05
N TRP A 485 0.27 11.94 -1.55
CA TRP A 485 -0.03 11.58 -0.16
C TRP A 485 -0.95 10.37 -0.06
N VAL A 486 -0.78 9.60 1.02
CA VAL A 486 -1.63 8.47 1.39
C VAL A 486 -3.01 8.98 1.82
N GLU A 487 -4.06 8.63 1.09
CA GLU A 487 -5.45 9.00 1.44
C GLU A 487 -6.24 7.90 2.17
N ASP A 488 -5.83 6.65 2.02
CA ASP A 488 -6.52 5.51 2.63
C ASP A 488 -5.53 4.69 3.48
N PRO A 489 -5.73 4.58 4.78
CA PRO A 489 -4.87 3.77 5.65
C PRO A 489 -4.96 2.26 5.37
N TRP A 490 -5.95 1.79 4.61
CA TRP A 490 -6.10 0.37 4.25
C TRP A 490 -5.35 -0.02 2.98
N SER A 491 -5.45 0.81 1.95
CA SER A 491 -4.88 0.52 0.62
C SER A 491 -3.93 1.59 0.11
N ALA A 492 -3.58 2.57 0.95
CA ALA A 492 -2.62 3.64 0.72
C ALA A 492 -2.63 4.21 -0.70
N PHE A 493 -3.79 4.69 -1.13
CA PHE A 493 -3.90 5.36 -2.42
C PHE A 493 -3.19 6.70 -2.39
N TYR A 494 -2.44 6.99 -3.46
CA TYR A 494 -1.71 8.25 -3.59
C TYR A 494 -2.38 9.16 -4.59
N GLU A 495 -2.95 10.26 -4.08
CA GLU A 495 -3.47 11.34 -4.92
C GLU A 495 -2.41 12.41 -5.15
N PHE A 496 -2.49 13.08 -6.30
CA PHE A 496 -1.64 14.21 -6.64
C PHE A 496 -2.13 15.47 -5.92
N HIS A 497 -1.26 16.12 -5.14
CA HIS A 497 -1.59 17.39 -4.48
C HIS A 497 -0.59 18.49 -4.82
N GLU A 498 -1.11 19.68 -5.16
CA GLU A 498 -0.30 20.89 -5.29
C GLU A 498 0.23 21.33 -3.92
N ALA A 499 1.49 21.74 -3.87
CA ALA A 499 2.14 22.00 -2.60
C ALA A 499 1.74 23.35 -1.99
N ASN A 500 1.42 23.31 -0.69
CA ASN A 500 0.81 24.34 0.16
C ASN A 500 -0.73 24.45 0.16
N GLU A 501 -1.45 23.49 -0.40
CA GLU A 501 -2.88 23.36 -0.08
C GLU A 501 -3.03 22.65 1.27
N PRO A 502 -3.45 23.31 2.37
CA PRO A 502 -4.09 22.60 3.46
C PRO A 502 -5.41 22.08 2.92
N MET A 503 -5.38 20.92 2.24
CA MET A 503 -6.56 20.16 1.81
C MET A 503 -7.54 20.93 0.92
N LEU A 504 -7.28 22.18 0.58
CA LEU A 504 -8.22 23.08 -0.04
C LEU A 504 -8.12 23.00 -1.56
N ARG A 505 -9.30 23.07 -2.18
CA ARG A 505 -9.58 23.49 -3.56
C ARG A 505 -8.75 22.86 -4.68
N MET A 506 -9.43 21.96 -5.39
CA MET A 506 -9.23 21.71 -6.81
C MET A 506 -9.08 23.03 -7.59
N ASN A 507 -7.94 23.21 -8.26
CA ASN A 507 -7.90 23.82 -9.58
C ASN A 507 -6.64 23.42 -10.34
N GLN A 508 -6.86 22.48 -11.26
CA GLN A 508 -6.33 22.41 -12.63
C GLN A 508 -5.16 23.35 -12.96
N ASN A 509 -3.96 22.80 -13.13
CA ASN A 509 -3.26 22.70 -14.41
C ASN A 509 -1.93 21.95 -14.28
N LEU A 510 -1.91 20.68 -14.69
CA LEU A 510 -0.70 19.90 -14.89
C LEU A 510 -0.90 18.94 -16.06
N GLU A 511 -0.06 19.04 -17.08
CA GLU A 511 -0.05 18.17 -18.26
C GLU A 511 0.93 17.00 -18.07
N LEU A 512 0.44 15.77 -18.04
CA LEU A 512 1.18 14.60 -18.53
C LEU A 512 0.98 14.59 -20.06
N GLN A 513 1.98 15.05 -20.82
CA GLN A 513 1.89 14.96 -22.27
C GLN A 513 2.27 13.56 -22.74
N ILE A 514 1.28 12.72 -23.05
CA ILE A 514 1.48 11.56 -23.91
C ILE A 514 1.54 12.10 -25.34
N ARG A 515 2.74 12.17 -25.91
CA ARG A 515 2.87 12.39 -27.35
C ARG A 515 2.92 11.02 -28.01
N PRO A 516 1.98 10.67 -28.92
CA PRO A 516 2.24 9.59 -29.86
C PRO A 516 3.60 9.86 -30.50
N GLY A 517 4.48 8.86 -30.50
CA GLY A 517 5.69 8.95 -31.30
C GLY A 517 5.27 9.25 -32.73
N THR A 518 5.53 10.47 -33.21
CA THR A 518 5.40 10.76 -34.63
C THR A 518 6.35 9.81 -35.34
N ASP A 519 5.83 9.00 -36.24
CA ASP A 519 6.58 8.06 -37.05
C ASP A 519 7.91 8.68 -37.49
N ALA A 520 9.02 8.05 -37.09
CA ALA A 520 10.33 8.41 -37.57
C ALA A 520 10.39 8.06 -39.07
N ASN A 521 10.48 9.09 -39.92
CA ASN A 521 11.07 8.95 -41.25
C ASN A 521 12.59 8.86 -41.13
#